data_AF-A0A947GY92-F1
#
_entry.id   AF-A0A947GY92-F1
#
_cell.length_a   1.000
_cell.length_b   1.000
_cell.length_c   1.000
_cell.angle_alpha   90.00
_cell.angle_beta   90.00
_cell.angle_gamma   90.00
#
_symmetry.space_group_name_H-M   'P 1'
#
loop_
_entity.id
_entity.type
_entity.pdbx_description
1 polymer ?
#
loop_
_entity_poly.entity_id
_entity_poly.type
_entity_poly.pdbx_seq_one_letter_code
_entity_poly.pdbx_strand_id
1 'polypeptide(L)'
;GHLTNWLAKESAGNWRSAQLPNGSFGYWGGSFYAIPKKAQNKAAAWDFIKFLTLNKEMQIEAFRKLDAFPSLIAAQNDPFLDEPIAYLGGQKARQQWKVAADKIQAIAVDKYDPVAKDVVNAELEKVLEQNKDIKTALADAQTALKKRVRR
;
A
#
# COMPACT_ATOMS: atom_id res chain seq x y z
N GLY A 1 10.54 4.75 11.36
CA GLY A 1 9.81 4.94 10.09
C GLY A 1 10.13 6.26 9.43
N HIS A 2 9.62 6.48 8.21
CA HIS A 2 9.96 7.66 7.39
C HIS A 2 9.65 9.00 8.07
N LEU A 3 8.50 9.11 8.76
CA LEU A 3 8.12 10.30 9.54
C LEU A 3 9.11 10.63 10.66
N THR A 4 9.42 9.63 11.50
CA THR A 4 10.39 9.71 12.61
C THR A 4 11.82 10.02 12.16
N ASN A 5 12.23 9.55 10.98
CA ASN A 5 13.65 9.57 10.60
C ASN A 5 14.00 10.71 9.63
N TRP A 6 13.03 11.26 8.91
CA TRP A 6 13.30 12.20 7.81
C TRP A 6 12.36 13.40 7.75
N LEU A 7 11.04 13.20 7.90
CA LEU A 7 10.07 14.26 7.56
C LEU A 7 9.69 15.19 8.72
N ALA A 8 9.47 14.65 9.94
CA ALA A 8 8.86 15.43 11.02
C ALA A 8 9.34 14.98 12.40
N LYS A 9 10.66 14.94 12.60
CA LYS A 9 11.29 14.43 13.84
C LYS A 9 10.74 15.11 15.11
N GLU A 10 10.58 16.44 15.04
CA GLU A 10 10.19 17.29 16.16
C GLU A 10 8.69 17.19 16.51
N SER A 11 7.89 16.52 15.69
CA SER A 11 6.45 16.33 15.92
C SER A 11 6.11 15.02 16.65
N ALA A 12 7.11 14.37 17.25
CA ALA A 12 6.90 13.16 18.03
C ALA A 12 5.86 13.40 19.13
N GLY A 13 4.88 12.50 19.24
CA GLY A 13 3.80 12.61 20.21
C GLY A 13 2.58 13.44 19.74
N ASN A 14 2.70 14.20 18.65
CA ASN A 14 1.58 15.01 18.12
C ASN A 14 0.71 14.22 17.11
N TRP A 15 1.22 13.11 16.57
CA TRP A 15 0.53 12.30 15.56
C TRP A 15 -0.19 11.09 16.16
N ARG A 16 -1.29 10.67 15.55
CA ARG A 16 -2.02 9.42 15.87
C ARG A 16 -2.40 8.71 14.57
N SER A 17 -2.70 7.42 14.69
CA SER A 17 -3.29 6.61 13.63
C SER A 17 -4.78 6.37 13.91
N ALA A 18 -5.56 6.31 12.83
CA ALA A 18 -6.97 6.00 12.85
C ALA A 18 -7.32 5.18 11.60
N GLN A 19 -8.49 4.53 11.62
CA GLN A 19 -9.05 3.93 10.40
C GLN A 19 -9.44 5.01 9.41
N LEU A 20 -9.52 4.65 8.12
CA LEU A 20 -10.08 5.54 7.11
C LEU A 20 -11.54 5.88 7.46
N PRO A 21 -12.01 7.08 7.09
CA PRO A 21 -13.38 7.49 7.40
C PRO A 21 -14.42 6.60 6.70
N ASN A 22 -15.66 6.71 7.17
CA ASN A 22 -16.82 6.01 6.61
C ASN A 22 -16.71 4.47 6.59
N GLY A 23 -15.94 3.90 7.53
CA GLY A 23 -15.73 2.44 7.61
C GLY A 23 -15.02 1.86 6.39
N SER A 24 -14.24 2.68 5.68
CA SER A 24 -13.50 2.25 4.50
C SER A 24 -12.20 1.56 4.90
N PHE A 25 -11.72 0.63 4.07
CA PHE A 25 -10.43 -0.02 4.22
C PHE A 25 -9.76 -0.09 2.86
N GLY A 26 -8.48 0.25 2.81
CA GLY A 26 -7.72 0.28 1.57
C GLY A 26 -6.24 0.03 1.82
N TYR A 27 -5.55 -0.43 0.80
CA TYR A 27 -4.10 -0.51 0.78
C TYR A 27 -3.55 0.60 -0.11
N TRP A 28 -2.32 1.01 0.18
CA TRP A 28 -1.55 1.84 -0.74
C TRP A 28 -0.12 1.34 -0.78
N GLY A 29 0.28 0.84 -1.95
CA GLY A 29 1.61 0.26 -2.16
C GLY A 29 1.67 -1.22 -1.83
N GLY A 30 2.74 -1.63 -1.14
CA GLY A 30 3.20 -3.01 -1.13
C GLY A 30 4.18 -3.28 -2.28
N SER A 31 4.98 -4.34 -2.16
CA SER A 31 5.97 -4.71 -3.16
C SER A 31 5.99 -6.21 -3.34
N PHE A 32 6.36 -6.64 -4.54
CA PHE A 32 6.47 -8.04 -4.91
C PHE A 32 7.88 -8.34 -5.38
N TYR A 33 8.38 -9.51 -5.03
CA TYR A 33 9.58 -10.05 -5.65
C TYR A 33 9.21 -10.79 -6.93
N ALA A 34 9.99 -10.59 -7.99
CA ALA A 34 9.79 -11.25 -9.27
C ALA A 34 11.11 -11.85 -9.76
N ILE A 35 11.04 -12.98 -10.45
CA ILE A 35 12.19 -13.60 -11.12
C ILE A 35 12.16 -13.19 -12.60
N PRO A 36 13.15 -12.41 -13.08
CA PRO A 36 13.20 -12.04 -14.50
C PRO A 36 13.27 -13.28 -15.41
N LYS A 37 12.63 -13.22 -16.57
CA LYS A 37 12.59 -14.35 -17.53
C LYS A 37 13.99 -14.85 -17.92
N LYS A 38 14.97 -13.94 -17.99
CA LYS A 38 16.38 -14.19 -18.35
C LYS A 38 17.28 -14.58 -17.17
N ALA A 39 16.74 -14.73 -15.95
CA ALA A 39 17.54 -15.12 -14.79
C ALA A 39 18.17 -16.51 -15.01
N GLN A 40 19.46 -16.64 -14.68
CA GLN A 40 20.22 -17.89 -14.83
C GLN A 40 19.89 -18.90 -13.72
N ASN A 41 19.77 -18.44 -12.47
CA ASN A 41 19.59 -19.29 -11.28
C ASN A 41 18.17 -19.20 -10.71
N LYS A 42 17.15 -19.61 -11.48
CA LYS A 42 15.74 -19.44 -11.11
C LYS A 42 15.34 -20.21 -9.84
N ALA A 43 15.89 -21.42 -9.64
CA ALA A 43 15.59 -22.23 -8.47
C ALA A 43 16.07 -21.55 -7.18
N ALA A 44 17.34 -21.13 -7.12
CA ALA A 44 17.89 -20.40 -5.98
C ALA A 44 17.17 -19.07 -5.74
N ALA A 45 16.81 -18.34 -6.81
CA ALA A 45 16.02 -17.12 -6.68
C ALA A 45 14.64 -17.39 -6.08
N TRP A 46 13.98 -18.50 -6.46
CA TRP A 46 12.71 -18.90 -5.88
C TRP A 46 12.82 -19.28 -4.41
N ASP A 47 13.85 -20.04 -4.04
CA ASP A 47 14.11 -20.39 -2.64
C ASP A 47 14.37 -19.15 -1.78
N PHE A 48 15.11 -18.18 -2.31
CA PHE A 48 15.33 -16.90 -1.63
C PHE A 48 14.04 -16.09 -1.47
N ILE A 49 13.18 -16.02 -2.50
CA ILE A 49 11.88 -15.33 -2.41
C ILE A 49 10.99 -16.00 -1.35
N LYS A 50 10.95 -17.33 -1.30
CA LYS A 50 10.21 -18.05 -0.24
C LYS A 50 10.79 -17.73 1.14
N PHE A 51 12.10 -17.71 1.29
CA PHE A 51 12.74 -17.34 2.55
C PHE A 51 12.33 -15.93 3.00
N LEU A 52 12.32 -14.94 2.10
CA LEU A 52 11.93 -13.57 2.43
C LEU A 52 10.43 -13.40 2.73
N THR A 53 9.56 -14.20 2.10
CA THR A 53 8.11 -13.97 2.13
C THR A 53 7.33 -14.95 3.01
N LEU A 54 7.84 -16.16 3.23
CA LEU A 54 7.15 -17.22 3.98
C LEU A 54 7.78 -17.52 5.34
N ASN A 55 8.91 -16.90 5.66
CA ASN A 55 9.52 -16.99 6.98
C ASN A 55 8.97 -15.88 7.89
N LYS A 56 8.41 -16.26 9.04
CA LYS A 56 7.82 -15.33 10.00
C LYS A 56 8.86 -14.40 10.61
N GLU A 57 10.00 -14.94 11.01
CA GLU A 57 11.08 -14.22 11.67
C GLU A 57 11.64 -13.12 10.75
N MET A 58 11.83 -13.43 9.46
CA MET A 58 12.28 -12.46 8.46
C MET A 58 11.30 -11.32 8.25
N GLN A 59 9.99 -11.62 8.18
CA GLN A 59 8.95 -10.60 8.06
C GLN A 59 8.89 -9.70 9.31
N ILE A 60 9.06 -10.26 10.50
CA ILE A 60 9.12 -9.50 11.76
C ILE A 60 10.39 -8.67 11.87
N GLU A 61 11.54 -9.20 11.44
CA GLU A 61 12.79 -8.44 11.42
C GLU A 61 12.68 -7.22 10.48
N ALA A 62 12.13 -7.42 9.28
CA ALA A 62 11.85 -6.33 8.35
C ALA A 62 10.88 -5.31 8.96
N PHE A 63 9.84 -5.78 9.66
CA PHE A 63 8.89 -4.88 10.31
C PHE A 63 9.56 -4.04 11.42
N ARG A 64 10.41 -4.64 12.25
CA ARG A 64 11.11 -3.93 13.33
C ARG A 64 12.13 -2.92 12.81
N LYS A 65 12.85 -3.24 11.73
CA LYS A 65 13.91 -2.39 11.19
C LYS A 65 13.41 -1.31 10.23
N LEU A 66 12.40 -1.64 9.43
CA LEU A 66 11.96 -0.83 8.29
C LEU A 66 10.52 -0.35 8.39
N ASP A 67 9.79 -0.73 9.45
CA ASP A 67 8.34 -0.52 9.59
C ASP A 67 7.53 -1.11 8.43
N ALA A 68 8.07 -2.15 7.75
CA ALA A 68 7.37 -2.88 6.70
C ALA A 68 6.31 -3.81 7.31
N PHE A 69 5.05 -3.40 7.29
CA PHE A 69 3.95 -4.20 7.84
C PHE A 69 3.89 -5.58 7.14
N PRO A 70 3.87 -6.71 7.90
CA PRO A 70 3.97 -8.03 7.30
C PRO A 70 2.78 -8.40 6.41
N SER A 71 3.07 -8.94 5.21
CA SER A 71 2.03 -9.55 4.35
C SER A 71 1.71 -10.99 4.74
N LEU A 72 2.64 -11.69 5.41
CA LEU A 72 2.42 -13.03 5.95
C LEU A 72 1.54 -12.96 7.21
N ILE A 73 0.31 -13.51 7.13
CA ILE A 73 -0.68 -13.46 8.22
C ILE A 73 -0.13 -13.99 9.55
N ALA A 74 0.66 -15.07 9.52
CA ALA A 74 1.27 -15.64 10.73
C ALA A 74 2.19 -14.66 11.49
N ALA A 75 2.83 -13.72 10.78
CA ALA A 75 3.65 -12.67 11.38
C ALA A 75 2.79 -11.57 12.02
N GLN A 76 1.56 -11.35 11.57
CA GLN A 76 0.66 -10.35 12.16
C GLN A 76 0.10 -10.74 13.54
N ASN A 77 0.49 -11.90 14.08
CA ASN A 77 0.19 -12.34 15.44
C ASN A 77 1.39 -12.19 16.39
N ASP A 78 2.49 -11.57 15.95
CA ASP A 78 3.65 -11.34 16.81
C ASP A 78 3.37 -10.27 17.89
N PRO A 79 3.90 -10.45 19.12
CA PRO A 79 3.75 -9.46 20.20
C PRO A 79 4.22 -8.05 19.85
N PHE A 80 5.08 -7.88 18.84
CA PHE A 80 5.51 -6.55 18.37
C PHE A 80 4.34 -5.64 17.98
N LEU A 81 3.23 -6.21 17.50
CA LEU A 81 2.06 -5.43 17.10
C LEU A 81 1.38 -4.76 18.31
N ASP A 82 1.58 -5.29 19.52
CA ASP A 82 1.04 -4.73 20.77
C ASP A 82 1.95 -3.67 21.39
N GLU A 83 3.17 -3.49 20.88
CA GLU A 83 4.09 -2.50 21.41
C GLU A 83 3.63 -1.07 21.06
N PRO A 84 3.66 -0.14 22.04
CA PRO A 84 3.31 1.25 21.81
C PRO A 84 4.31 1.93 20.87
N ILE A 85 3.84 2.78 19.97
CA ILE A 85 4.70 3.58 19.10
C ILE A 85 4.86 4.97 19.72
N ALA A 86 6.04 5.25 20.27
CA ALA A 86 6.34 6.51 20.96
C ALA A 86 6.05 7.75 20.09
N TYR A 87 6.42 7.71 18.80
CA TYR A 87 6.16 8.81 17.87
C TYR A 87 4.66 9.11 17.69
N LEU A 88 3.82 8.08 17.80
CA LEU A 88 2.36 8.20 17.78
C LEU A 88 1.77 8.40 19.19
N GLY A 89 2.55 9.01 20.10
CA GLY A 89 2.17 9.28 21.48
C GLY A 89 1.83 8.03 22.29
N GLY A 90 2.56 6.94 22.06
CA GLY A 90 2.39 5.68 22.77
C GLY A 90 1.20 4.84 22.30
N GLN A 91 0.56 5.23 21.19
CA GLN A 91 -0.55 4.46 20.64
C GLN A 91 -0.07 3.08 20.13
N LYS A 92 -0.86 2.03 20.39
CA LYS A 92 -0.72 0.71 19.78
C LYS A 92 -1.25 0.68 18.34
N ALA A 93 -0.72 1.55 17.48
CA ALA A 93 -1.27 1.78 16.13
C ALA A 93 -1.19 0.56 15.21
N ARG A 94 -0.21 -0.34 15.42
CA ARG A 94 -0.06 -1.57 14.62
C ARG A 94 -1.29 -2.49 14.71
N GLN A 95 -2.03 -2.46 15.81
CA GLN A 95 -3.30 -3.17 15.93
C GLN A 95 -4.38 -2.62 15.01
N GLN A 96 -4.44 -1.29 14.82
CA GLN A 96 -5.35 -0.69 13.85
C GLN A 96 -4.99 -1.09 12.42
N TRP A 97 -3.69 -1.15 12.10
CA TRP A 97 -3.23 -1.59 10.78
C TRP A 97 -3.55 -3.06 10.52
N LYS A 98 -3.47 -3.93 11.54
CA LYS A 98 -3.93 -5.33 11.44
C LYS A 98 -5.42 -5.41 11.13
N VAL A 99 -6.26 -4.66 11.84
CA VAL A 99 -7.70 -4.60 11.56
C VAL A 99 -7.97 -4.09 10.14
N ALA A 100 -7.20 -3.10 9.67
CA ALA A 100 -7.33 -2.62 8.31
C ALA A 100 -6.94 -3.70 7.30
N ALA A 101 -5.79 -4.35 7.48
CA ALA A 101 -5.27 -5.40 6.61
C ALA A 101 -6.26 -6.56 6.45
N ASP A 102 -6.92 -6.98 7.53
CA ASP A 102 -7.93 -8.04 7.53
C ASP A 102 -9.22 -7.68 6.76
N LYS A 103 -9.52 -6.38 6.66
CA LYS A 103 -10.75 -5.88 6.02
C LYS A 103 -10.56 -5.37 4.59
N ILE A 104 -9.32 -5.26 4.13
CA ILE A 104 -9.03 -4.84 2.75
C ILE A 104 -9.55 -5.92 1.80
N GLN A 105 -10.40 -5.51 0.87
CA GLN A 105 -10.87 -6.38 -0.20
C GLN A 105 -9.86 -6.39 -1.35
N ALA A 106 -9.58 -7.58 -1.88
CA ALA A 106 -8.74 -7.72 -3.06
C ALA A 106 -9.44 -7.06 -4.27
N ILE A 107 -8.68 -6.26 -5.01
CA ILE A 107 -9.16 -5.62 -6.24
C ILE A 107 -8.65 -6.46 -7.43
N ALA A 108 -9.52 -6.71 -8.41
CA ALA A 108 -9.09 -7.35 -9.65
C ALA A 108 -8.22 -6.38 -10.45
N VAL A 109 -7.06 -6.86 -10.91
CA VAL A 109 -6.14 -6.07 -11.73
C VAL A 109 -6.40 -6.39 -13.20
N ASP A 110 -6.51 -5.35 -14.03
CA ASP A 110 -6.67 -5.47 -15.48
C ASP A 110 -5.41 -4.98 -16.21
N LYS A 111 -5.10 -5.57 -17.38
CA LYS A 111 -3.99 -5.13 -18.23
C LYS A 111 -4.10 -3.67 -18.67
N TYR A 112 -5.31 -3.10 -18.66
CA TYR A 112 -5.61 -1.72 -18.99
C TYR A 112 -5.63 -0.77 -17.78
N ASP A 113 -5.41 -1.26 -16.55
CA ASP A 113 -5.39 -0.39 -15.36
C ASP A 113 -4.40 0.79 -15.47
N PRO A 114 -3.19 0.64 -16.05
CA PRO A 114 -2.31 1.78 -16.27
C PRO A 114 -2.95 2.85 -17.18
N VAL A 115 -3.62 2.42 -18.24
CA VAL A 115 -4.31 3.33 -19.17
C VAL A 115 -5.50 4.00 -18.48
N ALA A 116 -6.26 3.25 -17.68
CA ALA A 116 -7.36 3.78 -16.89
C ALA A 116 -6.87 4.84 -15.89
N LYS A 117 -5.77 4.55 -15.17
CA LYS A 117 -5.15 5.48 -14.24
C LYS A 117 -4.72 6.78 -14.92
N ASP A 118 -4.05 6.70 -16.05
CA ASP A 118 -3.60 7.89 -16.79
C ASP A 118 -4.79 8.76 -17.23
N VAL A 119 -5.84 8.14 -17.76
CA VAL A 119 -7.03 8.84 -18.22
C VAL A 119 -7.79 9.48 -17.06
N VAL A 120 -7.96 8.77 -15.94
CA VAL A 120 -8.63 9.30 -14.75
C VAL A 120 -7.82 10.45 -14.13
N ASN A 121 -6.50 10.30 -14.03
CA ASN A 121 -5.64 11.35 -13.47
C ASN A 121 -5.65 12.63 -14.32
N ALA A 122 -5.64 12.50 -15.64
CA ALA A 122 -5.70 13.66 -16.54
C ALA A 122 -7.01 14.45 -16.41
N GLU A 123 -8.14 13.76 -16.14
CA GLU A 123 -9.41 14.43 -15.90
C GLU A 123 -9.51 14.96 -14.46
N LEU A 124 -8.94 14.26 -13.48
CA LEU A 124 -8.83 14.74 -12.09
C LEU A 124 -8.05 16.05 -11.99
N GLU A 125 -6.95 16.17 -12.72
CA GLU A 125 -6.16 17.42 -12.77
C GLU A 125 -7.01 18.61 -13.25
N LYS A 126 -7.90 18.41 -14.24
CA LYS A 126 -8.81 19.47 -14.70
C LYS A 126 -9.88 19.81 -13.66
N VAL A 127 -10.34 18.84 -12.88
CA VAL A 127 -11.26 19.11 -11.76
C VAL A 127 -10.56 19.98 -10.73
N LEU A 128 -9.34 19.61 -10.34
CA LEU A 128 -8.58 20.28 -9.28
C LEU A 128 -8.11 21.69 -9.69
N GLU A 129 -7.57 21.83 -10.90
CA GLU A 129 -6.87 23.04 -11.34
C GLU A 129 -7.71 23.96 -12.24
N GLN A 130 -8.78 23.42 -12.84
CA GLN A 130 -9.58 24.13 -13.86
C GLN A 130 -11.08 24.20 -13.52
N ASN A 131 -11.48 23.79 -12.30
CA ASN A 131 -12.87 23.75 -11.84
C ASN A 131 -13.80 22.97 -12.79
N LYS A 132 -13.28 21.97 -13.49
CA LYS A 132 -14.11 21.10 -14.32
C LYS A 132 -15.13 20.36 -13.45
N ASP A 133 -16.38 20.32 -13.88
CA ASP A 133 -17.43 19.55 -13.20
C ASP A 133 -17.06 18.06 -13.12
N ILE A 134 -17.25 17.45 -11.95
CA ILE A 134 -16.86 16.08 -11.65
C ILE A 134 -17.60 15.07 -12.54
N LYS A 135 -18.91 15.26 -12.77
CA LYS A 135 -19.70 14.32 -13.60
C LYS A 135 -19.21 14.35 -15.04
N THR A 136 -18.91 15.54 -15.54
CA THR A 136 -18.36 15.76 -16.87
C THR A 136 -16.97 15.13 -17.00
N ALA A 137 -16.09 15.35 -16.03
CA ALA A 137 -14.76 14.74 -15.98
C ALA A 137 -14.80 13.20 -16.00
N LEU A 138 -15.71 12.60 -15.22
CA LEU A 138 -15.90 11.15 -15.20
C LEU A 138 -16.44 10.61 -16.55
N ALA A 139 -17.38 11.31 -17.17
CA ALA A 139 -17.93 10.93 -18.48
C ALA A 139 -16.85 10.99 -19.58
N ASP A 140 -16.01 12.01 -19.53
CA ASP A 140 -14.89 12.18 -20.48
C ASP A 140 -13.81 11.12 -20.26
N ALA A 141 -13.46 10.83 -19.00
CA ALA A 141 -12.54 9.74 -18.65
C ALA A 141 -13.05 8.39 -19.17
N GLN A 142 -14.35 8.08 -18.96
CA GLN A 142 -14.96 6.85 -19.46
C GLN A 142 -14.89 6.76 -21.00
N THR A 143 -15.17 7.86 -21.69
CA THR A 143 -15.13 7.94 -23.16
C THR A 143 -13.71 7.73 -23.69
N ALA A 144 -12.73 8.41 -23.09
CA ALA A 144 -11.32 8.28 -23.44
C ALA A 144 -10.80 6.86 -23.19
N LEU A 145 -11.15 6.25 -22.06
CA LEU A 145 -10.77 4.88 -21.74
C LEU A 145 -11.32 3.89 -22.78
N LYS A 146 -12.64 3.95 -23.07
CA LYS A 146 -13.29 3.10 -24.09
C LYS A 146 -12.61 3.21 -25.46
N LYS A 147 -12.14 4.41 -25.83
CA LYS A 147 -11.43 4.63 -27.10
C LYS A 147 -10.04 4.01 -27.10
N ARG A 148 -9.30 4.08 -25.98
CA ARG A 148 -7.93 3.56 -25.87
C ARG A 148 -7.87 2.04 -25.77
N VAL A 149 -8.82 1.39 -25.09
CA VAL A 149 -8.83 -0.07 -24.91
C VAL A 149 -9.35 -0.85 -26.12
N ARG A 150 -10.03 -0.18 -27.06
CA ARG A 150 -10.50 -0.75 -28.33
C ARG A 150 -9.42 -0.84 -29.42
N ARG A 151 -8.30 -0.16 -29.23
CA ARG A 151 -7.14 -0.19 -30.13
C ARG A 151 -6.17 -1.26 -29.66
#